data_AF-A0A7C2NQM4-F1
#
_entry.id   AF-A0A7C2NQM4-F1
#
_cell.length_a   1.000
_cell.length_b   1.000
_cell.length_c   1.000
_cell.angle_alpha   90.00
_cell.angle_beta   90.00
_cell.angle_gamma   90.00
#
_symmetry.space_group_name_H-M   'P 1'
#
loop_
_entity.id
_entity.type
_entity.pdbx_description
1 polymer ?
#
loop_
_entity_poly.entity_id
_entity_poly.type
_entity_poly.pdbx_seq_one_letter_code
_entity_poly.pdbx_strand_id
1 'polypeptide(L)'
;MQAHLRKVIVSSFKLGYFYSLFESEIESLFGSDAQNPNMSNCTQNYKSLFLFEDDYKNVFGESLITFPQFRNKQDVSEYLTAFFNLIKEKISLHGNVKIELAYFAGAALAVAYNNQSANFDKQKLYEIFSMLLSFCGKEESMSEVEDYIEVLFSDDIYESMIARYNLIKIIFGEDLNPAQKEVFNHFDKVVVDRY
;
A
#
# COMPACT_ATOMS: atom_id res chain seq x y z
N MET A 1 -9.32 -0.78 24.22
CA MET A 1 -8.11 0.02 23.86
C MET A 1 -7.23 -0.73 22.86
N GLN A 2 -6.83 -1.97 23.13
CA GLN A 2 -5.95 -2.78 22.25
C GLN A 2 -6.56 -3.11 20.88
N ALA A 3 -7.86 -3.47 20.82
CA ALA A 3 -8.56 -3.73 19.56
C ALA A 3 -8.67 -2.49 18.65
N HIS A 4 -8.84 -1.30 19.23
CA HIS A 4 -8.89 -0.05 18.46
C HIS A 4 -7.52 0.27 17.87
N LEU A 5 -6.45 0.17 18.67
CA LEU A 5 -5.08 0.38 18.18
C LEU A 5 -4.71 -0.60 17.05
N ARG A 6 -5.08 -1.88 17.17
CA ARG A 6 -4.88 -2.86 16.10
C ARG A 6 -5.58 -2.44 14.80
N LYS A 7 -6.84 -1.98 14.89
CA LYS A 7 -7.57 -1.48 13.71
C LYS A 7 -6.84 -0.31 13.04
N VAL A 8 -6.35 0.64 13.84
CA VAL A 8 -5.63 1.81 13.31
C VAL A 8 -4.29 1.41 12.65
N ILE A 9 -3.56 0.46 13.23
CA ILE A 9 -2.32 -0.08 12.64
C ILE A 9 -2.60 -0.75 11.29
N VAL A 10 -3.63 -1.60 11.22
CA VAL A 10 -4.04 -2.26 9.98
C VAL A 10 -4.46 -1.24 8.92
N SER A 11 -5.28 -0.26 9.29
CA SER A 11 -5.67 0.82 8.37
C SER A 11 -4.46 1.61 7.89
N SER A 12 -3.50 1.93 8.77
CA SER A 12 -2.27 2.64 8.39
C SER A 12 -1.43 1.86 7.38
N PHE A 13 -1.27 0.54 7.60
CA PHE A 13 -0.58 -0.32 6.64
C PHE A 13 -1.31 -0.36 5.28
N LYS A 14 -2.65 -0.50 5.28
CA LYS A 14 -3.45 -0.48 4.04
C LYS A 14 -3.23 0.81 3.25
N LEU A 15 -3.23 1.95 3.92
CA LEU A 15 -2.99 3.25 3.29
C LEU A 15 -1.58 3.33 2.70
N GLY A 16 -0.56 2.91 3.44
CA GLY A 16 0.82 2.89 2.96
C GLY A 16 0.99 2.02 1.71
N TYR A 17 0.44 0.81 1.72
CA TYR A 17 0.49 -0.11 0.59
C TYR A 17 -0.24 0.47 -0.63
N PHE A 18 -1.51 0.88 -0.44
CA PHE A 18 -2.33 1.44 -1.50
C PHE A 18 -1.70 2.68 -2.14
N TYR A 19 -1.27 3.66 -1.33
CA TYR A 19 -0.78 4.92 -1.84
C TYR A 19 0.58 4.79 -2.54
N SER A 20 1.46 3.89 -2.11
CA SER A 20 2.72 3.64 -2.81
C SER A 20 2.52 2.98 -4.18
N LEU A 21 1.61 2.01 -4.28
CA LEU A 21 1.25 1.43 -5.58
C LEU A 21 0.65 2.48 -6.51
N PHE A 22 -0.19 3.34 -5.95
CA PHE A 22 -0.88 4.39 -6.68
C PHE A 22 0.07 5.49 -7.18
N GLU A 23 1.00 5.94 -6.32
CA GLU A 23 2.03 6.92 -6.67
C GLU A 23 2.87 6.41 -7.86
N SER A 24 3.28 5.14 -7.82
CA SER A 24 3.97 4.50 -8.94
C SER A 24 3.12 4.48 -10.23
N GLU A 25 1.81 4.27 -10.13
CA GLU A 25 0.95 4.32 -11.32
C GLU A 25 0.84 5.74 -11.89
N ILE A 26 0.65 6.76 -11.03
CA ILE A 26 0.64 8.16 -11.44
C ILE A 26 1.95 8.54 -12.13
N GLU A 27 3.11 8.28 -11.51
CA GLU A 27 4.41 8.68 -12.07
C GLU A 27 4.62 8.11 -13.49
N SER A 28 4.24 6.85 -13.71
CA SER A 28 4.33 6.22 -15.03
C SER A 28 3.34 6.78 -16.06
N LEU A 29 2.17 7.30 -15.65
CA LEU A 29 1.27 7.99 -16.57
C LEU A 29 1.87 9.31 -17.10
N PHE A 30 2.85 9.87 -16.39
CA PHE A 30 3.53 11.14 -16.73
C PHE A 30 4.97 10.98 -17.23
N GLY A 31 5.59 9.81 -17.05
CA GLY A 31 6.96 9.51 -17.48
C GLY A 31 7.05 8.90 -18.90
N SER A 32 7.74 9.59 -19.81
CA SER A 32 8.31 9.16 -21.12
C SER A 32 7.45 8.45 -22.18
N ASP A 33 6.24 7.97 -21.88
CA ASP A 33 5.26 7.47 -22.88
C ASP A 33 3.92 8.22 -22.77
N ALA A 34 4.00 9.55 -22.64
CA ALA A 34 2.89 10.48 -22.53
C ALA A 34 1.91 10.51 -23.73
N GLN A 35 2.09 9.62 -24.73
CA GLN A 35 1.24 9.55 -25.92
C GLN A 35 0.03 8.61 -25.78
N ASN A 36 -0.09 7.79 -24.72
CA ASN A 36 -1.29 6.98 -24.51
C ASN A 36 -1.59 6.64 -23.03
N PRO A 37 -1.86 7.63 -22.15
CA PRO A 37 -2.42 7.34 -20.84
C PRO A 37 -3.86 6.83 -21.00
N ASN A 38 -4.04 5.52 -20.86
CA ASN A 38 -5.33 4.85 -21.04
C ASN A 38 -6.37 5.48 -20.09
N MET A 39 -7.39 6.13 -20.65
CA MET A 39 -8.37 6.98 -19.94
C MET A 39 -9.08 6.28 -18.78
N SER A 40 -9.17 4.95 -18.87
CA SER A 40 -9.74 4.02 -17.89
C SER A 40 -9.09 4.15 -16.51
N ASN A 41 -7.76 4.30 -16.45
CA ASN A 41 -7.01 4.10 -15.21
C ASN A 41 -7.18 5.27 -14.22
N CYS A 42 -7.05 6.54 -14.64
CA CYS A 42 -7.19 7.68 -13.71
C CYS A 42 -8.54 7.76 -12.99
N THR A 43 -9.65 7.46 -13.69
CA THR A 43 -10.99 7.52 -13.08
C THR A 43 -11.21 6.35 -12.13
N GLN A 44 -10.76 5.16 -12.51
CA GLN A 44 -10.81 3.98 -11.65
C GLN A 44 -9.97 4.20 -10.39
N ASN A 45 -8.77 4.74 -10.54
CA ASN A 45 -7.86 5.10 -9.48
C ASN A 45 -8.47 6.14 -8.53
N TYR A 46 -9.03 7.21 -9.06
CA TYR A 46 -9.77 8.18 -8.26
C TYR A 46 -10.92 7.53 -7.47
N LYS A 47 -11.65 6.60 -8.09
CA LYS A 47 -12.73 5.86 -7.41
C LYS A 47 -12.20 4.90 -6.34
N SER A 48 -11.03 4.31 -6.53
CA SER A 48 -10.40 3.40 -5.56
C SER A 48 -10.09 4.09 -4.23
N LEU A 49 -9.85 5.41 -4.21
CA LEU A 49 -9.70 6.18 -2.97
C LEU A 49 -10.87 5.97 -2.00
N PHE A 50 -12.10 5.94 -2.51
CA PHE A 50 -13.30 5.80 -1.68
C PHE A 50 -13.37 4.43 -0.99
N LEU A 51 -12.69 3.41 -1.53
CA LEU A 51 -12.60 2.10 -0.88
C LEU A 51 -11.73 2.14 0.39
N PHE A 52 -10.93 3.18 0.58
CA PHE A 52 -10.04 3.36 1.73
C PHE A 52 -10.47 4.53 2.64
N GLU A 53 -11.68 5.08 2.46
CA GLU A 53 -12.19 6.19 3.27
C GLU A 53 -12.28 5.83 4.76
N ASP A 54 -12.77 4.63 5.06
CA ASP A 54 -12.83 4.15 6.45
C ASP A 54 -11.45 3.97 7.05
N ASP A 55 -10.47 3.53 6.27
CA ASP A 55 -9.08 3.39 6.70
C ASP A 55 -8.45 4.76 6.98
N TYR A 56 -8.68 5.74 6.10
CA TYR A 56 -8.28 7.13 6.29
C TYR A 56 -8.86 7.71 7.58
N LYS A 57 -10.17 7.53 7.78
CA LYS A 57 -10.89 8.01 8.96
C LYS A 57 -10.40 7.34 10.24
N ASN A 58 -10.07 6.06 10.21
CA ASN A 58 -9.52 5.36 11.36
C ASN A 58 -8.16 5.93 11.78
N VAL A 59 -7.32 6.34 10.83
CA VAL A 59 -5.95 6.82 11.11
C VAL A 59 -5.94 8.29 11.52
N PHE A 60 -6.68 9.15 10.82
CA PHE A 60 -6.61 10.60 10.99
C PHE A 60 -7.80 11.20 11.74
N GLY A 61 -8.88 10.43 11.97
CA GLY A 61 -10.07 10.92 12.67
C GLY A 61 -10.92 11.91 11.87
N GLU A 62 -10.70 12.00 10.56
CA GLU A 62 -11.38 12.94 9.66
C GLU A 62 -11.82 12.27 8.35
N SER A 63 -12.70 12.95 7.61
CA SER A 63 -13.18 12.49 6.31
C SER A 63 -12.27 12.91 5.18
N LEU A 64 -12.18 12.06 4.16
CA LEU A 64 -11.40 12.33 2.96
C LEU A 64 -12.11 13.43 2.13
N ILE A 65 -11.40 14.53 1.85
CA ILE A 65 -11.95 15.66 1.08
C ILE A 65 -11.91 15.31 -0.40
N THR A 66 -13.06 15.09 -1.03
CA THR A 66 -13.14 14.73 -2.46
C THR A 66 -13.82 15.80 -3.31
N PHE A 67 -13.48 15.81 -4.59
CA PHE A 67 -14.23 16.54 -5.59
C PHE A 67 -15.53 15.79 -5.93
N PRO A 68 -16.68 16.48 -5.96
CA PRO A 68 -17.96 15.83 -6.23
C PRO A 68 -18.06 15.27 -7.67
N GLN A 69 -17.25 15.76 -8.62
CA GLN A 69 -17.23 15.29 -10.01
C GLN A 69 -15.81 15.34 -10.59
N PHE A 70 -15.48 14.36 -11.44
CA PHE A 70 -14.27 14.34 -12.25
C PHE A 70 -14.33 15.46 -13.29
N ARG A 71 -13.53 16.51 -13.12
CA ARG A 71 -13.52 17.67 -14.02
C ARG A 71 -12.68 17.42 -15.26
N ASN A 72 -11.43 17.02 -15.06
CA ASN A 72 -10.49 16.60 -16.10
C ASN A 72 -9.35 15.78 -15.47
N LYS A 73 -8.51 15.15 -16.31
CA LYS A 73 -7.40 14.28 -15.86
C LYS A 73 -6.33 15.04 -15.06
N GLN A 74 -6.02 16.27 -15.47
CA GLN A 74 -4.97 17.09 -14.87
C GLN A 74 -5.36 17.47 -13.43
N ASP A 75 -6.59 17.98 -13.23
CA ASP A 75 -7.11 18.34 -11.91
C ASP A 75 -7.12 17.15 -10.95
N VAL A 76 -7.53 15.97 -11.44
CA VAL A 76 -7.57 14.75 -10.62
C VAL A 76 -6.16 14.29 -10.26
N SER A 77 -5.22 14.37 -11.20
CA SER A 77 -3.82 14.06 -10.92
C SER A 77 -3.22 15.01 -9.88
N GLU A 78 -3.38 16.33 -10.07
CA GLU A 78 -2.87 17.34 -9.14
C GLU A 78 -3.46 17.17 -7.73
N TYR A 79 -4.77 16.90 -7.66
CA TYR A 79 -5.42 16.56 -6.40
C TYR A 79 -4.80 15.32 -5.75
N LEU A 80 -4.62 14.23 -6.51
CA LEU A 80 -4.07 12.99 -5.99
C LEU A 80 -2.63 13.18 -5.49
N THR A 81 -1.77 13.84 -6.27
CA THR A 81 -0.40 14.17 -5.87
C THR A 81 -0.38 15.01 -4.59
N ALA A 82 -1.17 16.08 -4.52
CA ALA A 82 -1.26 16.92 -3.32
C ALA A 82 -1.80 16.13 -2.12
N PHE A 83 -2.80 15.27 -2.33
CA PHE A 83 -3.40 14.44 -1.30
C PHE A 83 -2.42 13.43 -0.73
N PHE A 84 -1.59 12.76 -1.55
CA PHE A 84 -0.58 11.82 -1.04
C PHE A 84 0.56 12.52 -0.30
N ASN A 85 0.99 13.68 -0.78
CA ASN A 85 1.97 14.49 -0.05
C ASN A 85 1.44 14.88 1.33
N LEU A 86 0.17 15.29 1.41
CA LEU A 86 -0.49 15.58 2.68
C LEU A 86 -0.55 14.36 3.60
N ILE A 87 -0.83 13.17 3.06
CA ILE A 87 -0.85 11.93 3.87
C ILE A 87 0.53 11.62 4.44
N LYS A 88 1.58 11.68 3.62
CA LYS A 88 2.97 11.46 4.08
C LYS A 88 3.30 12.42 5.22
N GLU A 89 2.99 13.71 5.06
CA GLU A 89 3.18 14.72 6.10
C GLU A 89 2.36 14.41 7.36
N LYS A 90 1.08 14.07 7.22
CA LYS A 90 0.21 13.71 8.35
C LYS A 90 0.68 12.47 9.10
N ILE A 91 1.20 11.46 8.41
CA ILE A 91 1.79 10.27 9.04
C ILE A 91 3.03 10.68 9.84
N SER A 92 3.94 11.45 9.26
CA SER A 92 5.15 11.94 9.95
C SER A 92 4.84 12.85 11.15
N LEU A 93 3.74 13.59 11.11
CA LEU A 93 3.28 14.45 12.21
C LEU A 93 2.34 13.73 13.21
N HIS A 94 1.94 12.47 12.93
CA HIS A 94 1.03 11.71 13.79
C HIS A 94 1.63 11.50 15.18
N GLY A 95 2.94 11.27 15.24
CA GLY A 95 3.70 11.10 16.48
C GLY A 95 3.52 9.73 17.13
N ASN A 96 2.76 8.83 16.50
CA ASN A 96 2.63 7.44 16.94
C ASN A 96 3.49 6.53 16.06
N VAL A 97 4.63 6.13 16.62
CA VAL A 97 5.63 5.27 15.96
C VAL A 97 5.03 3.98 15.40
N LYS A 98 3.99 3.41 16.03
CA LYS A 98 3.35 2.18 15.54
C LYS A 98 2.58 2.41 14.24
N ILE A 99 1.94 3.56 14.12
CA ILE A 99 1.15 3.96 12.94
C ILE A 99 2.10 4.32 11.81
N GLU A 100 3.17 5.06 12.11
CA GLU A 100 4.22 5.40 11.15
C GLU A 100 4.92 4.14 10.61
N LEU A 101 5.36 3.23 11.49
CA LEU A 101 5.97 1.96 11.08
C LEU A 101 5.04 1.15 10.19
N ALA A 102 3.75 1.06 10.54
CA ALA A 102 2.75 0.36 9.76
C ALA A 102 2.59 0.94 8.36
N TYR A 103 2.51 2.27 8.25
CA TYR A 103 2.44 2.96 6.97
C TYR A 103 3.67 2.66 6.09
N PHE A 104 4.87 2.84 6.65
CA PHE A 104 6.10 2.63 5.90
C PHE A 104 6.35 1.17 5.54
N ALA A 105 5.89 0.20 6.35
CA ALA A 105 5.96 -1.21 6.01
C ALA A 105 5.05 -1.57 4.82
N GLY A 106 3.82 -1.03 4.81
CA GLY A 106 2.92 -1.16 3.67
C GLY A 106 3.55 -0.56 2.41
N ALA A 107 4.12 0.64 2.51
CA ALA A 107 4.82 1.30 1.41
C ALA A 107 6.03 0.51 0.91
N ALA A 108 6.86 -0.03 1.82
CA ALA A 108 8.03 -0.84 1.47
C ALA A 108 7.64 -2.14 0.75
N LEU A 109 6.59 -2.81 1.21
CA LEU A 109 6.07 -4.01 0.55
C LEU A 109 5.52 -3.70 -0.84
N ALA A 110 4.87 -2.56 -1.00
CA ALA A 110 4.34 -2.09 -2.28
C ALA A 110 5.44 -1.78 -3.31
N VAL A 111 6.68 -1.51 -2.91
CA VAL A 111 7.78 -1.23 -3.86
C VAL A 111 8.79 -2.36 -3.98
N ALA A 112 8.58 -3.46 -3.27
CA ALA A 112 9.41 -4.67 -3.34
C ALA A 112 9.09 -5.48 -4.62
N TYR A 113 9.48 -4.94 -5.79
CA TYR A 113 9.41 -5.61 -7.10
C TYR A 113 10.78 -6.09 -7.58
N ASN A 114 10.74 -7.08 -8.46
CA ASN A 114 11.80 -8.07 -8.63
C ASN A 114 13.10 -7.60 -9.32
N ASN A 115 13.21 -6.36 -9.79
CA ASN A 115 14.36 -5.95 -10.62
C ASN A 115 15.45 -5.13 -9.89
N GLN A 116 15.38 -5.01 -8.55
CA GLN A 116 16.44 -4.40 -7.73
C GLN A 116 16.73 -5.15 -6.41
N SER A 117 16.47 -6.47 -6.38
CA SER A 117 16.61 -7.34 -5.19
C SER A 117 17.98 -7.23 -4.48
N ALA A 118 19.05 -6.90 -5.20
CA ALA A 118 20.40 -6.77 -4.66
C ALA A 118 20.59 -5.64 -3.62
N ASN A 119 19.72 -4.61 -3.63
CA ASN A 119 19.82 -3.46 -2.72
C ASN A 119 18.78 -3.48 -1.60
N PHE A 120 17.84 -4.44 -1.61
CA PHE A 120 16.77 -4.49 -0.62
C PHE A 120 17.24 -5.28 0.61
N ASP A 121 17.25 -4.62 1.76
CA ASP A 121 17.69 -5.20 3.02
C ASP A 121 16.59 -6.11 3.59
N LYS A 122 16.62 -7.40 3.19
CA LYS A 122 15.64 -8.42 3.61
C LYS A 122 15.53 -8.53 5.13
N GLN A 123 16.68 -8.45 5.82
CA GLN A 123 16.74 -8.54 7.27
C GLN A 123 15.97 -7.39 7.93
N LYS A 124 16.16 -6.16 7.45
CA LYS A 124 15.36 -5.02 7.95
C LYS A 124 13.88 -5.14 7.64
N LEU A 125 13.52 -5.67 6.46
CA LEU A 125 12.11 -5.91 6.14
C LEU A 125 11.49 -6.90 7.13
N TYR A 126 12.21 -7.99 7.44
CA TYR A 126 11.79 -8.97 8.44
C TYR A 126 11.64 -8.36 9.83
N GLU A 127 12.58 -7.53 10.27
CA GLU A 127 12.51 -6.82 11.55
C GLU A 127 11.29 -5.90 11.62
N ILE A 128 11.01 -5.16 10.55
CA ILE A 128 9.83 -4.28 10.42
C ILE A 128 8.54 -5.09 10.56
N PHE A 129 8.42 -6.20 9.81
CA PHE A 129 7.23 -7.06 9.88
C PHE A 129 7.10 -7.72 11.25
N SER A 130 8.19 -8.19 11.85
CA SER A 130 8.18 -8.79 13.19
C SER A 130 7.69 -7.82 14.26
N MET A 131 8.14 -6.56 14.23
CA MET A 131 7.62 -5.51 15.10
C MET A 131 6.12 -5.27 14.89
N LEU A 132 5.68 -5.23 13.63
CA LEU A 132 4.27 -5.08 13.24
C LEU A 132 3.39 -6.23 13.77
N LEU A 133 3.85 -7.48 13.63
CA LEU A 133 3.14 -8.64 14.14
C LEU A 133 2.99 -8.58 15.65
N SER A 134 4.04 -8.19 16.37
CA SER A 134 3.95 -8.03 17.82
C SER A 134 2.97 -6.92 18.22
N PHE A 135 2.91 -5.81 17.48
CA PHE A 135 1.88 -4.79 17.73
C PHE A 135 0.45 -5.28 17.47
N CYS A 136 0.30 -6.26 16.57
CA CYS A 136 -0.97 -6.89 16.24
C CYS A 136 -1.33 -8.08 17.16
N GLY A 137 -0.39 -8.56 17.99
CA GLY A 137 -0.52 -9.78 18.78
C GLY A 137 -0.63 -11.03 17.91
N LYS A 138 0.24 -11.12 16.89
CA LYS A 138 0.31 -12.20 15.89
C LYS A 138 1.72 -12.82 15.82
N GLU A 139 2.39 -12.92 16.96
CA GLU A 139 3.76 -13.47 17.04
C GLU A 139 3.87 -14.90 16.49
N GLU A 140 2.78 -15.66 16.49
CA GLU A 140 2.72 -17.01 15.94
C GLU A 140 3.00 -17.09 14.42
N SER A 141 2.80 -16.00 13.68
CA SER A 141 3.04 -15.94 12.22
C SER A 141 4.46 -15.48 11.85
N MET A 142 5.36 -15.25 12.82
CA MET A 142 6.71 -14.74 12.54
C MET A 142 7.54 -15.66 11.63
N SER A 143 7.41 -16.98 11.77
CA SER A 143 8.13 -17.93 10.91
C SER A 143 7.62 -17.88 9.46
N GLU A 144 6.31 -17.71 9.27
CA GLU A 144 5.71 -17.59 7.94
C GLU A 144 6.17 -16.30 7.23
N VAL A 145 6.35 -15.21 7.98
CA VAL A 145 6.88 -13.95 7.43
C VAL A 145 8.31 -14.11 6.91
N GLU A 146 9.17 -14.84 7.62
CA GLU A 146 10.54 -15.10 7.18
C GLU A 146 10.54 -15.82 5.83
N ASP A 147 9.79 -16.92 5.74
CA ASP A 147 9.64 -17.71 4.51
C ASP A 147 9.10 -16.85 3.35
N TYR A 148 8.08 -16.03 3.60
CA TYR A 148 7.51 -15.18 2.55
C TYR A 148 8.43 -14.04 2.13
N ILE A 149 9.25 -13.48 3.02
CA ILE A 149 10.23 -12.45 2.63
C ILE A 149 11.30 -13.05 1.74
N GLU A 150 11.73 -14.30 1.97
CA GLU A 150 12.67 -14.95 1.07
C GLU A 150 12.08 -15.17 -0.33
N VAL A 151 10.83 -15.66 -0.39
CA VAL A 151 10.11 -15.88 -1.66
C VAL A 151 9.74 -14.58 -2.36
N LEU A 152 9.51 -13.48 -1.63
CA LEU A 152 9.17 -12.16 -2.19
C LEU A 152 10.19 -11.67 -3.22
N PHE A 153 11.46 -12.07 -3.07
CA PHE A 153 12.57 -11.71 -3.95
C PHE A 153 13.09 -12.92 -4.77
N SER A 154 12.27 -13.95 -4.98
CA SER A 154 12.61 -15.06 -5.88
C SER A 154 12.49 -14.63 -7.34
N ASP A 155 13.23 -15.28 -8.25
CA ASP A 155 13.15 -14.99 -9.69
C ASP A 155 11.78 -15.34 -10.31
N ASP A 156 10.97 -16.15 -9.62
CA ASP A 156 9.61 -16.50 -10.04
C ASP A 156 8.62 -15.40 -9.61
N ILE A 157 8.19 -14.62 -10.61
CA ILE A 157 7.22 -13.52 -10.44
C ILE A 157 5.93 -14.00 -9.78
N TYR A 158 5.45 -15.20 -10.11
CA TYR A 158 4.19 -15.71 -9.57
C TYR A 158 4.34 -16.11 -8.10
N GLU A 159 5.45 -16.73 -7.72
CA GLU A 159 5.76 -17.02 -6.32
C GLU A 159 5.93 -15.73 -5.49
N SER A 160 6.64 -14.74 -6.03
CA SER A 160 6.80 -13.42 -5.42
C SER A 160 5.45 -12.73 -5.17
N MET A 161 4.55 -12.76 -6.15
CA MET A 161 3.18 -12.23 -6.00
C MET A 161 2.40 -12.94 -4.89
N ILE A 162 2.48 -14.27 -4.82
CA ILE A 162 1.82 -15.06 -3.77
C ILE A 162 2.38 -14.71 -2.39
N ALA A 163 3.71 -14.62 -2.27
CA ALA A 163 4.37 -14.26 -1.02
C ALA A 163 3.95 -12.87 -0.53
N ARG A 164 3.91 -11.88 -1.43
CA ARG A 164 3.39 -10.54 -1.12
C ARG A 164 1.96 -10.59 -0.61
N TYR A 165 1.07 -11.29 -1.32
CA TYR A 165 -0.32 -11.45 -0.90
C TYR A 165 -0.44 -12.11 0.48
N ASN A 166 0.40 -13.09 0.78
CA ASN A 166 0.40 -13.74 2.09
C ASN A 166 0.92 -12.82 3.19
N LEU A 167 1.97 -12.03 2.96
CA LEU A 167 2.44 -11.00 3.90
C LEU A 167 1.33 -9.99 4.22
N ILE A 168 0.62 -9.53 3.18
CA ILE A 168 -0.55 -8.65 3.32
C ILE A 168 -1.63 -9.32 4.18
N LYS A 169 -1.95 -10.58 3.89
CA LYS A 169 -2.97 -11.36 4.60
C LYS A 169 -2.58 -11.60 6.05
N ILE A 170 -1.31 -11.82 6.37
CA ILE A 170 -0.87 -11.97 7.77
C ILE A 170 -1.16 -10.69 8.55
N ILE A 171 -0.89 -9.51 7.99
CA ILE A 171 -1.18 -8.24 8.67
C ILE A 171 -2.70 -8.03 8.79
N PHE A 172 -3.44 -8.18 7.69
CA PHE A 172 -4.86 -7.86 7.62
C PHE A 172 -5.80 -8.91 8.22
N GLY A 173 -5.40 -10.18 8.25
CA GLY A 173 -6.34 -11.29 8.47
C GLY A 173 -7.31 -11.43 7.29
N GLU A 174 -8.61 -11.53 7.59
CA GLU A 174 -9.70 -11.63 6.58
C GLU A 174 -10.28 -10.27 6.17
N ASP A 175 -9.71 -9.16 6.65
CA ASP A 175 -10.33 -7.83 6.62
C ASP A 175 -10.20 -7.08 5.27
N LEU A 176 -9.86 -7.74 4.17
CA LEU A 176 -9.94 -7.14 2.83
C LEU A 176 -11.31 -7.42 2.22
N ASN A 177 -12.08 -6.37 1.96
CA ASN A 177 -13.27 -6.53 1.16
C ASN A 177 -12.88 -6.91 -0.30
N PRO A 178 -13.77 -7.58 -1.05
CA PRO A 178 -13.46 -8.05 -2.40
C PRO A 178 -13.01 -6.94 -3.35
N ALA A 179 -13.56 -5.73 -3.24
CA ALA A 179 -13.20 -4.59 -4.08
C ALA A 179 -11.79 -4.06 -3.77
N GLN A 180 -11.39 -3.99 -2.49
CA GLN A 180 -10.01 -3.64 -2.09
C GLN A 180 -9.02 -4.68 -2.61
N LYS A 181 -9.38 -5.96 -2.57
CA LYS A 181 -8.56 -7.05 -3.12
C LYS A 181 -8.41 -6.94 -4.64
N GLU A 182 -9.47 -6.63 -5.38
CA GLU A 182 -9.39 -6.39 -6.83
C GLU A 182 -8.48 -5.22 -7.16
N VAL A 183 -8.54 -4.14 -6.38
CA VAL A 183 -7.64 -3.00 -6.53
C VAL A 183 -6.18 -3.40 -6.32
N PHE A 184 -5.86 -4.11 -5.24
CA PHE A 184 -4.48 -4.58 -5.01
C PHE A 184 -3.99 -5.52 -6.10
N ASN A 185 -4.82 -6.48 -6.54
CA ASN A 185 -4.47 -7.37 -7.65
C ASN A 185 -4.25 -6.59 -8.96
N HIS A 186 -5.04 -5.55 -9.22
CA HIS A 186 -4.88 -4.70 -10.40
C HIS A 186 -3.53 -3.97 -10.37
N PHE A 187 -3.21 -3.31 -9.25
CA PHE A 187 -1.95 -2.61 -9.10
C PHE A 187 -0.74 -3.57 -9.14
N ASP A 188 -0.84 -4.73 -8.49
CA ASP A 188 0.21 -5.74 -8.54
C ASP A 188 0.49 -6.21 -9.97
N LYS A 189 -0.56 -6.42 -10.77
CA LYS A 189 -0.41 -6.75 -12.19
C LYS A 189 0.22 -5.61 -12.98
N VAL A 190 -0.22 -4.36 -12.77
CA VAL A 190 0.30 -3.19 -13.49
C VAL A 190 1.79 -3.00 -13.23
N VAL A 191 2.26 -3.22 -12.00
CA VAL A 191 3.69 -3.10 -11.72
C VAL A 191 4.48 -4.31 -12.22
N VAL A 192 3.93 -5.53 -12.16
CA VAL A 192 4.55 -6.70 -12.79
C VAL A 192 4.71 -6.53 -14.29
N ASP A 193 3.68 -6.04 -15.00
CA ASP A 193 3.71 -5.83 -16.46
C ASP A 193 4.75 -4.76 -16.89
N ARG A 194 5.31 -3.98 -15.95
CA ARG A 194 6.36 -2.97 -16.21
C ARG A 194 7.79 -3.50 -16.10
N TYR A 195 7.98 -4.73 -15.62
CA TYR A 195 9.28 -5.31 -15.29
C TYR A 195 9.48 -6.69 -15.89
#